data_AF-A0A5B7WXM0-F1
#
_entry.id   AF-A0A5B7WXM0-F1
#
_cell.length_a   1.000
_cell.length_b   1.000
_cell.length_c   1.000
_cell.angle_alpha   90.00
_cell.angle_beta   90.00
_cell.angle_gamma   90.00
#
_symmetry.space_group_name_H-M   'P 1'
#
loop_
_entity.id
_entity.type
_entity.pdbx_description
1 polymer ?
#
loop_
_entity_poly.entity_id
_entity_poly.type
_entity_poly.pdbx_seq_one_letter_code
_entity_poly.pdbx_strand_id
1 'polypeptide(L)'
;MKKHHLLLIVLIVILFYPVISAFQAGDVLGTLTDAGRVERSISLYHLSIWLSWLVFVSVAIFHKWTTQANQFFYFTYIFLFVAYIIYGYFLQEFVNRFELPTTFRDNYSFGVLTAIINFAGAAALTGILQAGVWWFTRRWHRR
;
A
#
# COMPACT_ATOMS: atom_id res chain seq x y z
N MET A 1 21.87 19.86 8.28
CA MET A 1 21.06 18.69 8.72
C MET A 1 21.79 17.41 8.34
N LYS A 2 21.96 16.46 9.27
CA LYS A 2 22.57 15.15 8.95
C LYS A 2 21.66 14.40 7.97
N LYS A 3 22.20 13.73 6.95
CA LYS A 3 21.45 13.00 5.88
C LYS A 3 20.34 12.07 6.44
N HIS A 4 20.57 11.55 7.64
CA HIS A 4 19.63 10.70 8.38
C HIS A 4 18.30 11.39 8.76
N HIS A 5 18.30 12.70 9.01
CA HIS A 5 17.08 13.45 9.36
C HIS A 5 16.20 13.67 8.13
N LEU A 6 16.81 13.87 6.96
CA LEU A 6 16.08 14.07 5.71
C LEU A 6 15.32 12.79 5.30
N LEU A 7 15.97 11.62 5.40
CA LEU A 7 15.31 10.32 5.17
C LEU A 7 14.13 10.10 6.12
N LEU A 8 14.29 10.45 7.39
CA LEU A 8 13.24 10.29 8.40
C LEU A 8 12.05 11.23 8.12
N ILE A 9 12.29 12.47 7.71
CA ILE A 9 11.24 13.41 7.28
C ILE A 9 10.50 12.86 6.05
N VAL A 10 11.22 12.38 5.04
CA VAL A 10 10.62 11.79 3.83
C VAL A 10 9.72 10.60 4.21
N LEU A 11 10.20 9.73 5.10
CA LEU A 11 9.46 8.55 5.53
C LEU A 11 8.19 8.92 6.32
N ILE A 12 8.27 9.95 7.17
CA ILE A 12 7.11 10.49 7.90
C ILE A 12 6.09 11.11 6.93
N VAL A 13 6.54 11.96 6.00
CA VAL A 13 5.66 12.62 5.02
C VAL A 13 4.93 11.58 4.17
N ILE A 14 5.62 10.50 3.79
CA ILE A 14 5.04 9.41 3.01
C ILE A 14 4.02 8.61 3.82
N LEU A 15 4.20 8.44 5.13
CA LEU A 15 3.18 7.82 5.99
C LEU A 15 1.90 8.66 6.08
N PHE A 16 2.01 9.99 6.05
CA PHE A 16 0.85 10.87 6.12
C PHE A 16 -0.01 10.84 4.85
N TYR A 17 0.60 10.64 3.68
CA TYR A 17 -0.13 10.64 2.41
C TYR A 17 -1.30 9.63 2.36
N PRO A 18 -1.10 8.31 2.60
CA PRO A 18 -2.18 7.34 2.61
C PRO A 18 -3.18 7.58 3.73
N VAL A 19 -2.75 8.12 4.88
CA VAL A 19 -3.67 8.47 5.97
C VAL A 19 -4.61 9.59 5.54
N ILE A 20 -4.07 10.67 4.96
CA ILE A 20 -4.88 11.79 4.45
C ILE A 20 -5.81 11.32 3.34
N SER A 21 -5.32 10.52 2.39
CA SER A 21 -6.14 9.97 1.32
C SER A 21 -7.24 9.04 1.83
N ALA A 22 -6.99 8.28 2.91
CA ALA A 22 -8.01 7.45 3.55
C ALA A 22 -9.12 8.31 4.18
N PHE A 23 -8.76 9.39 4.89
CA PHE A 23 -9.75 10.32 5.45
C PHE A 23 -10.58 11.00 4.35
N GLN A 24 -9.95 11.43 3.27
CA GLN A 24 -10.65 12.02 2.12
C GLN A 24 -11.61 11.03 1.46
N ALA A 25 -11.18 9.78 1.27
CA ALA A 25 -12.04 8.72 0.73
C ALA A 25 -13.23 8.43 1.65
N GLY A 26 -13.02 8.37 2.96
CA GLY A 26 -14.09 8.18 3.95
C GLY A 26 -15.09 9.33 3.96
N ASP A 27 -14.63 10.57 3.90
CA ASP A 27 -15.49 11.76 3.87
C ASP A 27 -16.35 11.82 2.60
N VAL A 28 -15.72 11.62 1.44
CA VAL A 28 -16.39 11.56 0.14
C VAL A 28 -17.43 10.44 0.10
N LEU A 29 -17.08 9.26 0.60
CA LEU A 29 -17.99 8.11 0.66
C LEU A 29 -19.18 8.38 1.58
N GLY A 30 -18.96 9.09 2.71
CA GLY A 30 -20.00 9.42 3.69
C GLY A 30 -20.98 10.51 3.25
N THR A 31 -20.57 11.42 2.35
CA THR A 31 -21.30 12.66 2.06
C THR A 31 -21.87 12.75 0.65
N LEU A 32 -21.30 12.04 -0.33
CA LEU A 32 -21.64 12.23 -1.75
C LEU A 32 -22.46 11.08 -2.33
N THR A 33 -23.42 11.42 -3.19
CA THR A 33 -24.23 10.48 -4.01
C THR A 33 -23.69 10.32 -5.43
N ASP A 34 -22.55 10.92 -5.75
CA ASP A 34 -21.91 10.82 -7.06
C ASP A 34 -20.89 9.68 -7.08
N ALA A 35 -21.26 8.57 -7.72
CA ALA A 35 -20.43 7.37 -7.83
C ALA A 35 -19.04 7.66 -8.42
N GLY A 36 -18.93 8.55 -9.42
CA GLY A 36 -17.67 8.82 -10.09
C GLY A 36 -16.66 9.56 -9.20
N ARG A 37 -17.13 10.44 -8.31
CA ARG A 37 -16.26 11.12 -7.34
C ARG A 37 -15.79 10.18 -6.24
N VAL A 38 -16.66 9.27 -5.78
CA VAL A 38 -16.30 8.26 -4.79
C VAL A 38 -15.27 7.29 -5.36
N GLU A 39 -15.50 6.77 -6.56
CA GLU A 39 -14.56 5.88 -7.27
C GLU A 39 -13.18 6.54 -7.43
N ARG A 40 -13.15 7.80 -7.85
CA ARG A 40 -11.91 8.56 -7.98
C ARG A 40 -11.18 8.69 -6.65
N SER A 41 -11.89 9.00 -5.56
CA SER A 41 -11.26 9.15 -4.24
C SER A 41 -10.70 7.84 -3.71
N ILE A 42 -11.42 6.73 -3.90
CA ILE A 42 -10.96 5.38 -3.53
C ILE A 42 -9.74 4.98 -4.37
N SER A 43 -9.73 5.30 -5.66
CA SER A 43 -8.59 5.06 -6.55
C SER A 43 -7.36 5.88 -6.15
N LEU A 44 -7.54 7.13 -5.74
CA LEU A 44 -6.45 7.96 -5.21
C LEU A 44 -5.88 7.38 -3.91
N TYR A 45 -6.74 6.86 -3.03
CA TYR A 45 -6.27 6.13 -1.85
C TYR A 45 -5.48 4.88 -2.25
N HIS A 46 -5.96 4.08 -3.21
CA HIS A 46 -5.20 2.93 -3.71
C HIS A 46 -3.81 3.32 -4.24
N LEU A 47 -3.73 4.39 -5.05
CA LEU A 47 -2.48 4.93 -5.57
C LEU A 47 -1.53 5.36 -4.43
N SER A 48 -2.06 5.99 -3.38
CA SER A 48 -1.27 6.43 -2.23
C SER A 48 -0.60 5.25 -1.50
N ILE A 49 -1.26 4.10 -1.43
CA ILE A 49 -0.70 2.87 -0.85
C ILE A 49 0.48 2.41 -1.69
N TRP A 50 0.34 2.35 -3.02
CA TRP A 50 1.41 1.93 -3.93
C TRP A 50 2.62 2.86 -3.91
N LEU A 51 2.40 4.17 -3.85
CA LEU A 51 3.49 5.15 -3.73
C LEU A 51 4.22 5.01 -2.39
N SER A 52 3.49 4.78 -1.31
CA SER A 52 4.07 4.54 0.02
C SER A 52 4.86 3.23 0.04
N TRP A 53 4.31 2.18 -0.57
CA TRP A 53 4.98 0.90 -0.75
C TRP A 53 6.33 1.04 -1.46
N LEU A 54 6.40 1.76 -2.58
CA LEU A 54 7.64 1.94 -3.35
C LEU A 54 8.76 2.53 -2.49
N VAL A 55 8.44 3.49 -1.63
CA VAL A 55 9.45 4.09 -0.76
C VAL A 55 9.80 3.19 0.41
N PHE A 56 8.81 2.58 1.07
CA PHE A 56 9.10 1.66 2.17
C PHE A 56 9.89 0.43 1.73
N VAL A 57 9.56 -0.16 0.58
CA VAL A 57 10.30 -1.32 0.08
C VAL A 57 11.73 -0.93 -0.30
N SER A 58 11.93 0.26 -0.87
CA SER A 58 13.26 0.77 -1.20
C SER A 58 14.11 0.98 0.05
N VAL A 59 13.54 1.59 1.09
CA VAL A 59 14.20 1.77 2.40
C VAL A 59 14.45 0.43 3.08
N ALA A 60 13.49 -0.50 3.04
CA ALA A 60 13.61 -1.82 3.65
C ALA A 60 14.72 -2.65 2.99
N ILE A 61 14.82 -2.63 1.66
CA ILE A 61 15.91 -3.27 0.91
C ILE A 61 17.25 -2.64 1.32
N PHE A 62 17.38 -1.32 1.29
CA PHE A 62 18.60 -0.63 1.67
C PHE A 62 19.04 -0.95 3.11
N HIS A 63 18.09 -0.92 4.05
CA HIS A 63 18.35 -1.23 5.44
C HIS A 63 18.76 -2.69 5.64
N LYS A 64 18.05 -3.65 5.03
CA LYS A 64 18.42 -5.07 5.08
C LYS A 64 19.82 -5.31 4.54
N TRP A 65 20.21 -4.62 3.47
CA TRP A 65 21.56 -4.73 2.92
C TRP A 65 22.63 -4.17 3.87
N THR A 66 22.34 -3.06 4.53
CA THR A 66 23.31 -2.35 5.39
C THR A 66 23.46 -3.01 6.76
N THR A 67 22.35 -3.43 7.39
CA THR A 67 22.35 -3.90 8.78
C THR A 67 22.01 -5.40 8.91
N GLN A 68 21.73 -6.09 7.79
CA GLN A 68 21.30 -7.50 7.77
C GLN A 68 20.03 -7.77 8.62
N ALA A 69 19.21 -6.73 8.85
CA ALA A 69 18.01 -6.82 9.68
C ALA A 69 16.72 -6.63 8.86
N ASN A 70 15.67 -7.38 9.21
CA ASN A 70 14.38 -7.37 8.51
C ASN A 70 13.31 -6.45 9.14
N GLN A 71 13.67 -5.64 10.14
CA GLN A 71 12.71 -4.82 10.89
C GLN A 71 11.84 -3.91 10.00
N PHE A 72 12.45 -3.24 9.02
CA PHE A 72 11.71 -2.39 8.07
C PHE A 72 10.78 -3.18 7.15
N PHE A 73 11.09 -4.45 6.84
CA PHE A 73 10.16 -5.30 6.09
C PHE A 73 8.93 -5.64 6.92
N TYR A 74 9.08 -6.00 8.20
CA TYR A 74 7.94 -6.26 9.07
C TYR A 74 7.05 -5.01 9.21
N PHE A 75 7.66 -3.85 9.42
CA PHE A 75 6.93 -2.58 9.44
C PHE A 75 6.16 -2.33 8.15
N THR A 76 6.82 -2.52 6.99
CA THR A 76 6.19 -2.36 5.67
C THR A 76 4.99 -3.29 5.51
N TYR A 77 5.12 -4.57 5.87
CA TYR A 77 4.02 -5.53 5.74
C TYR A 77 2.85 -5.21 6.67
N ILE A 78 3.10 -4.82 7.92
CA ILE A 78 2.05 -4.40 8.86
C ILE A 78 1.31 -3.17 8.29
N PHE A 79 2.06 -2.18 7.81
CA PHE A 79 1.49 -0.99 7.18
C PHE A 79 0.58 -1.36 5.98
N LEU A 80 1.09 -2.18 5.05
CA LEU A 80 0.32 -2.58 3.86
C LEU A 80 -0.93 -3.38 4.23
N PHE A 81 -0.81 -4.28 5.21
CA PHE A 81 -1.94 -5.09 5.67
C PHE A 81 -3.09 -4.19 6.17
N VAL A 82 -2.78 -3.23 7.05
CA VAL A 82 -3.78 -2.28 7.55
C VAL A 82 -4.34 -1.42 6.42
N ALA A 83 -3.47 -0.89 5.55
CA ALA A 83 -3.90 0.00 4.46
C ALA A 83 -4.84 -0.71 3.46
N TYR A 84 -4.52 -1.95 3.09
CA TYR A 84 -5.36 -2.74 2.18
C TYR A 84 -6.66 -3.22 2.81
N ILE A 85 -6.71 -3.46 4.13
CA ILE A 85 -7.99 -3.70 4.83
C ILE A 85 -8.92 -2.49 4.69
N ILE A 86 -8.40 -1.28 4.97
CA ILE A 86 -9.16 -0.04 4.83
C ILE A 86 -9.61 0.16 3.38
N TYR A 87 -8.75 -0.16 2.41
CA TYR A 87 -9.08 -0.07 0.99
C TYR A 87 -10.20 -1.04 0.60
N GLY A 88 -10.12 -2.30 1.06
CA GLY A 88 -11.15 -3.30 0.86
C GLY A 88 -12.49 -2.88 1.46
N TYR A 89 -12.47 -2.26 2.64
CA TYR A 89 -13.67 -1.68 3.27
C TYR A 89 -14.30 -0.58 2.40
N PHE A 90 -13.51 0.39 1.92
CA PHE A 90 -14.05 1.46 1.07
C PHE A 90 -14.64 0.94 -0.24
N LEU A 91 -13.98 -0.03 -0.89
CA LEU A 91 -14.50 -0.66 -2.09
C LEU A 91 -15.80 -1.42 -1.84
N GLN A 92 -15.88 -2.17 -0.74
CA GLN A 92 -17.10 -2.88 -0.37
C GLN A 92 -18.26 -1.93 -0.13
N GLU A 93 -18.01 -0.85 0.63
CA GLU A 93 -19.03 0.14 0.93
C GLU A 93 -19.47 0.92 -0.32
N PHE A 94 -18.54 1.21 -1.24
CA PHE A 94 -18.86 1.80 -2.55
C PHE A 94 -19.78 0.88 -3.37
N VAL A 95 -19.42 -0.40 -3.49
CA VAL A 95 -20.27 -1.39 -4.18
C VAL A 95 -21.66 -1.46 -3.56
N ASN A 96 -21.74 -1.55 -2.23
CA ASN A 96 -22.99 -1.70 -1.51
C ASN A 96 -23.89 -0.46 -1.66
N ARG A 97 -23.32 0.75 -1.57
CA ARG A 97 -24.08 2.00 -1.67
C ARG A 97 -24.63 2.28 -3.07
N PHE A 98 -23.88 1.90 -4.10
CA PHE A 98 -24.23 2.16 -5.49
C PHE A 98 -24.83 0.94 -6.21
N GLU A 99 -25.15 -0.13 -5.46
CA GLU A 99 -25.73 -1.39 -5.97
C GLU A 99 -25.00 -1.94 -7.20
N LEU A 100 -23.66 -1.81 -7.21
CA LEU A 100 -22.86 -2.22 -8.35
C LEU A 100 -22.87 -3.74 -8.48
N PRO A 101 -22.97 -4.27 -9.71
CA PRO A 101 -22.97 -5.71 -9.92
C PRO A 101 -21.63 -6.29 -9.47
N THR A 102 -21.67 -7.21 -8.51
CA THR A 102 -20.48 -7.94 -8.06
C THR A 102 -20.69 -9.44 -8.15
N THR A 103 -19.59 -10.15 -8.35
CA THR A 103 -19.57 -11.63 -8.42
C THR A 103 -19.94 -12.27 -7.09
N PHE A 104 -19.80 -11.54 -5.98
CA PHE A 104 -20.13 -11.99 -4.64
C PHE A 104 -21.51 -11.45 -4.24
N ARG A 105 -22.41 -12.32 -3.81
CA ARG A 105 -23.72 -11.92 -3.25
C ARG A 105 -23.61 -11.37 -1.82
N ASP A 106 -22.46 -11.54 -1.17
CA ASP A 106 -22.26 -11.21 0.24
C ASP A 106 -21.62 -9.83 0.43
N ASN A 107 -22.11 -9.09 1.42
CA ASN A 107 -21.70 -7.71 1.73
C ASN A 107 -20.29 -7.55 2.32
N TYR A 108 -19.43 -8.57 2.25
CA TYR A 108 -18.13 -8.60 2.93
C TYR A 108 -17.02 -9.28 2.12
N SER A 109 -17.34 -10.38 1.44
CA SER A 109 -16.35 -11.25 0.78
C SER A 109 -15.56 -10.54 -0.31
N PHE A 110 -16.18 -9.58 -1.01
CA PHE A 110 -15.52 -8.82 -2.06
C PHE A 110 -14.39 -7.94 -1.50
N GLY A 111 -14.68 -7.10 -0.50
CA GLY A 111 -13.68 -6.22 0.11
C GLY A 111 -12.49 -6.98 0.70
N VAL A 112 -12.76 -8.10 1.38
CA VAL A 112 -11.70 -8.95 1.97
C VAL A 112 -10.83 -9.58 0.89
N LEU A 113 -11.45 -10.16 -0.14
CA LEU A 113 -10.69 -10.78 -1.23
C LEU A 113 -9.82 -9.74 -1.94
N THR A 114 -10.35 -8.54 -2.20
CA THR A 114 -9.59 -7.46 -2.81
C THR A 114 -8.41 -7.04 -1.94
N ALA A 115 -8.60 -6.92 -0.62
CA ALA A 115 -7.51 -6.62 0.30
C ALA A 115 -6.40 -7.68 0.26
N ILE A 116 -6.79 -8.97 0.28
CA ILE A 116 -5.85 -10.10 0.23
C ILE A 116 -5.09 -10.12 -1.10
N ILE A 117 -5.76 -9.95 -2.23
CA ILE A 117 -5.12 -9.97 -3.56
C ILE A 117 -4.09 -8.85 -3.68
N ASN A 118 -4.44 -7.63 -3.26
CA ASN A 118 -3.52 -6.51 -3.34
C ASN A 118 -2.33 -6.67 -2.37
N PHE A 119 -2.57 -7.16 -1.16
CA PHE A 119 -1.50 -7.48 -0.21
C PHE A 119 -0.57 -8.56 -0.76
N ALA A 120 -1.11 -9.65 -1.32
CA ALA A 120 -0.35 -10.71 -1.94
C ALA A 120 0.45 -10.19 -3.16
N GLY A 121 -0.14 -9.31 -3.97
CA GLY A 121 0.52 -8.63 -5.07
C GLY A 121 1.72 -7.80 -4.60
N ALA A 122 1.55 -6.98 -3.56
CA ALA A 122 2.64 -6.19 -2.99
C ALA A 122 3.75 -7.07 -2.39
N ALA A 123 3.39 -8.18 -1.74
CA ALA A 123 4.35 -9.15 -1.22
C ALA A 123 5.14 -9.85 -2.34
N ALA A 124 4.45 -10.29 -3.40
CA ALA A 124 5.08 -10.91 -4.57
C ALA A 124 6.05 -9.95 -5.25
N LEU A 125 5.64 -8.70 -5.51
CA LEU A 125 6.49 -7.66 -6.09
C LEU A 125 7.69 -7.35 -5.19
N THR A 126 7.50 -7.31 -3.87
CA THR A 126 8.59 -7.14 -2.92
C THR A 126 9.60 -8.29 -3.00
N GLY A 127 9.12 -9.53 -3.13
CA GLY A 127 9.98 -10.70 -3.34
C GLY A 127 10.77 -10.62 -4.65
N ILE A 128 10.13 -10.20 -5.74
CA ILE A 128 10.78 -9.98 -7.04
C ILE A 128 11.88 -8.92 -6.93
N LEU A 129 11.61 -7.79 -6.26
CA LEU A 129 12.60 -6.74 -6.04
C LEU A 129 13.79 -7.24 -5.22
N GLN A 130 13.55 -8.00 -4.14
CA GLN A 130 14.63 -8.59 -3.36
C GLN A 130 15.48 -9.58 -4.18
N ALA A 131 14.83 -10.42 -4.99
CA ALA A 131 15.52 -11.36 -5.87
C ALA A 131 16.36 -10.63 -6.93
N GLY A 132 15.83 -9.55 -7.51
CA GLY A 132 16.55 -8.70 -8.46
C GLY A 132 17.80 -8.07 -7.85
N VAL A 133 17.69 -7.50 -6.64
CA VAL A 133 18.84 -6.91 -5.94
C VAL A 133 19.88 -7.97 -5.57
N TRP A 134 19.46 -9.14 -5.10
CA TRP A 134 20.36 -10.26 -4.82
C TRP A 134 21.09 -10.75 -6.08
N TRP A 135 20.38 -10.88 -7.21
CA TRP A 135 21.00 -11.25 -8.48
C TRP A 135 22.05 -10.22 -8.90
N PHE A 136 21.69 -8.94 -8.87
CA PHE A 136 22.57 -7.85 -9.29
C PHE A 136 23.87 -7.85 -8.49
N THR A 137 23.75 -7.96 -7.17
CA THR A 137 24.90 -7.95 -6.26
C THR A 137 25.77 -9.19 -6.38
N ARG A 138 25.18 -10.39 -6.56
CA ARG A 138 25.95 -11.62 -6.80
C ARG A 138 26.74 -11.59 -8.11
N ARG A 139 26.20 -10.95 -9.16
CA ARG A 139 26.85 -10.88 -10.48
C ARG A 139 27.94 -9.81 -10.54
N TRP A 140 27.77 -8.69 -9.84
CA TRP A 140 28.75 -7.60 -9.81
C TRP A 140 29.91 -7.83 -8.83
N HIS A 141 29.69 -8.47 -7.67
CA HIS A 141 30.78 -8.79 -6.73
C HIS A 141 31.65 -10.00 -7.14
N ARG A 142 31.33 -10.68 -8.24
CA ARG A 142 32.16 -11.75 -8.83
C ARG A 142 33.13 -11.24 -9.90
N ARG A 143 33.14 -9.94 -10.19
CA ARG A 143 34.18 -9.26 -10.97
C ARG A 143 34.90 -8.28 -10.06
#